data_AF-A0A842MXL8-F1
#
_entry.id   AF-A0A842MXL8-F1
#
_cell.length_a   1.000
_cell.length_b   1.000
_cell.length_c   1.000
_cell.angle_alpha   90.00
_cell.angle_beta   90.00
_cell.angle_gamma   90.00
#
_symmetry.space_group_name_H-M   'P 1'
#
loop_
_entity.id
_entity.type
_entity.pdbx_description
1 polymer ?
#
loop_
_entity_poly.entity_id
_entity_poly.type
_entity_poly.pdbx_seq_one_letter_code
_entity_poly.pdbx_strand_id
1 'polypeptide(L)'
;MDFNFILLFIDSAFLQFEFFDDLVSGETRMALGAEPEDAWVKGLILTMFAVTGFGILLNVFNSAVRRKMVDQTKLKRIMKETKAWQKERMAAMRAKDTAKSAELGKKSSYMNKMSMEMMQMNMRPMMITFVPLILIFYLVLPALFTYTVAISPISLNVIPGDMFQL
;
A
#
# COMPACT_ATOMS: atom_id res chain seq x y z
N MET A 1 -5.47 26.66 -23.77
CA MET A 1 -6.22 25.83 -22.81
C MET A 1 -7.60 26.43 -22.77
N ASP A 2 -8.51 25.83 -23.53
CA ASP A 2 -9.77 26.45 -23.90
C ASP A 2 -10.76 26.34 -22.74
N PHE A 3 -11.50 27.41 -22.47
CA PHE A 3 -12.53 27.48 -21.43
C PHE A 3 -13.55 26.33 -21.52
N ASN A 4 -13.80 25.81 -22.73
CA ASN A 4 -14.64 24.63 -22.96
C ASN A 4 -14.12 23.36 -22.26
N PHE A 5 -12.80 23.17 -22.17
CA PHE A 5 -12.23 22.01 -21.48
C PHE A 5 -12.48 22.07 -19.97
N ILE A 6 -12.43 23.28 -19.39
CA ILE A 6 -12.69 23.50 -17.96
C ILE A 6 -14.18 23.29 -17.66
N LEU A 7 -15.08 23.75 -18.53
CA LEU A 7 -16.52 23.51 -18.38
C LEU A 7 -16.89 22.03 -18.54
N LEU A 8 -16.33 21.34 -19.53
CA LEU A 8 -16.50 19.88 -19.69
C LEU A 8 -15.91 19.09 -18.51
N PHE A 9 -14.79 19.55 -17.95
CA PHE A 9 -14.19 18.96 -16.77
C PHE A 9 -15.09 19.14 -15.54
N ILE A 10 -15.66 20.34 -15.34
CA ILE A 10 -16.59 20.61 -14.22
C ILE A 10 -17.87 19.77 -14.37
N ASP A 11 -18.46 19.69 -15.57
CA ASP A 11 -19.65 18.85 -15.83
C ASP A 11 -19.35 17.37 -15.58
N SER A 12 -18.22 16.85 -16.08
CA SER A 12 -17.83 15.45 -15.89
C SER A 12 -17.46 15.11 -14.44
N ALA A 13 -16.89 16.07 -13.71
CA ALA A 13 -16.60 15.92 -12.28
C ALA A 13 -17.89 15.90 -11.45
N PHE A 14 -18.89 16.70 -11.82
CA PHE A 14 -20.21 16.70 -11.18
C PHE A 14 -20.93 15.35 -11.41
N LEU A 15 -20.86 14.83 -12.64
CA LEU A 15 -21.39 13.51 -13.00
C LEU A 15 -20.71 12.35 -12.26
N GLN A 16 -19.41 12.48 -11.94
CA GLN A 16 -18.70 11.51 -11.10
C GLN A 16 -19.08 11.62 -9.61
N PHE A 17 -19.38 12.82 -9.12
CA PHE A 17 -19.93 13.00 -7.78
C PHE A 17 -21.34 12.43 -7.66
N GLU A 18 -22.18 12.61 -8.68
CA GLU A 18 -23.49 11.95 -8.77
C GLU A 18 -23.35 10.43 -8.88
N PHE A 19 -22.40 9.90 -9.67
CA PHE A 19 -22.13 8.46 -9.72
C PHE A 19 -21.63 7.90 -8.38
N PHE A 20 -20.82 8.65 -7.64
CA PHE A 20 -20.35 8.25 -6.32
C PHE A 20 -21.47 8.34 -5.27
N ASP A 21 -22.34 9.35 -5.37
CA ASP A 21 -23.55 9.49 -4.55
C ASP A 21 -24.55 8.38 -4.87
N ASP A 22 -24.70 8.00 -6.12
CA ASP A 22 -25.54 6.89 -6.60
C ASP A 22 -25.00 5.51 -6.14
N LEU A 23 -23.68 5.34 -6.13
CA LEU A 23 -23.02 4.16 -5.57
C LEU A 23 -23.18 4.05 -4.04
N VAL A 24 -23.33 5.20 -3.35
CA VAL A 24 -23.52 5.28 -1.88
C VAL A 24 -25.00 5.22 -1.49
N SER A 25 -25.91 5.74 -2.32
CA SER A 25 -27.35 5.83 -2.08
C SER A 25 -28.17 4.70 -2.73
N GLY A 26 -27.60 3.96 -3.68
CA GLY A 26 -28.16 2.76 -4.29
C GLY A 26 -29.28 3.00 -5.31
N GLU A 27 -29.41 4.20 -5.88
CA GLU A 27 -30.55 4.57 -6.75
C GLU A 27 -30.12 4.84 -8.20
N THR A 28 -29.72 3.77 -8.92
CA THR A 28 -29.14 3.84 -10.29
C THR A 28 -30.01 4.62 -11.29
N ARG A 29 -29.88 5.94 -11.36
CA ARG A 29 -30.59 6.79 -12.32
C ARG A 29 -29.67 7.08 -13.49
N MET A 30 -29.63 6.13 -14.41
CA MET A 30 -28.92 6.23 -15.68
C MET A 30 -29.42 7.48 -16.44
N ALA A 31 -28.57 8.51 -16.54
CA ALA A 31 -28.90 9.79 -17.16
C ALA A 31 -29.21 9.61 -18.66
N LEU A 32 -30.49 9.78 -19.00
CA LEU A 32 -31.05 9.79 -20.34
C LEU A 32 -30.54 11.03 -21.11
N GLY A 33 -29.93 10.85 -22.28
CA GLY A 33 -29.82 11.94 -23.25
C GLY A 33 -28.72 11.90 -24.32
N ALA A 34 -27.80 10.93 -24.35
CA ALA A 34 -26.75 10.90 -25.37
C ALA A 34 -26.84 9.64 -26.24
N GLU A 35 -26.84 9.84 -27.57
CA GLU A 35 -26.78 8.80 -28.59
C GLU A 35 -25.72 7.73 -28.25
N PRO A 36 -26.07 6.43 -28.31
CA PRO A 36 -25.35 5.35 -27.63
C PRO A 36 -23.95 5.04 -28.19
N GLU A 37 -23.69 5.32 -29.48
CA GLU A 37 -22.39 5.04 -30.11
C GLU A 37 -21.28 6.03 -29.74
N ASP A 38 -21.59 7.34 -29.68
CA ASP A 38 -20.61 8.39 -29.44
C ASP A 38 -20.31 8.60 -27.96
N ALA A 39 -21.31 8.40 -27.09
CA ALA A 39 -21.19 8.54 -25.65
C ALA A 39 -20.29 7.47 -25.04
N TRP A 40 -20.33 6.24 -25.54
CA TRP A 40 -19.47 5.16 -25.08
C TRP A 40 -18.02 5.35 -25.50
N VAL A 41 -17.73 5.76 -26.73
CA VAL A 41 -16.33 5.95 -27.16
C VAL A 41 -15.72 7.19 -26.52
N LYS A 42 -16.44 8.33 -26.48
CA LYS A 42 -15.96 9.57 -25.83
C LYS A 42 -15.90 9.43 -24.31
N GLY A 43 -16.88 8.74 -23.71
CA GLY A 43 -16.90 8.39 -22.30
C GLY A 43 -15.77 7.43 -21.92
N LEU A 44 -15.50 6.39 -22.72
CA LEU A 44 -14.39 5.45 -22.47
C LEU A 44 -13.04 6.13 -22.54
N ILE A 45 -12.81 6.97 -23.56
CA ILE A 45 -11.52 7.65 -23.72
C ILE A 45 -11.31 8.63 -22.56
N LEU A 46 -12.31 9.44 -22.20
CA LEU A 46 -12.22 10.38 -21.09
C LEU A 46 -12.04 9.65 -19.74
N THR A 47 -12.79 8.59 -19.49
CA THR A 47 -12.66 7.77 -18.27
C THR A 47 -11.32 7.05 -18.21
N MET A 48 -10.79 6.54 -19.33
CA MET A 48 -9.44 5.96 -19.37
C MET A 48 -8.37 6.97 -18.96
N PHE A 49 -8.42 8.19 -19.50
CA PHE A 49 -7.47 9.24 -19.12
C PHE A 49 -7.67 9.69 -17.66
N ALA A 50 -8.91 9.79 -17.19
CA ALA A 50 -9.22 10.14 -15.81
C ALA A 50 -8.70 9.07 -14.82
N VAL A 51 -8.98 7.79 -15.08
CA VAL A 51 -8.52 6.66 -14.26
C VAL A 51 -7.00 6.52 -14.31
N THR A 52 -6.38 6.69 -15.49
CA THR A 52 -4.92 6.66 -15.62
C THR A 52 -4.27 7.83 -14.88
N GLY A 53 -4.81 9.04 -15.02
CA GLY A 53 -4.34 10.23 -14.32
C GLY A 53 -4.47 10.10 -12.80
N PHE A 54 -5.62 9.60 -12.33
CA PHE A 54 -5.85 9.30 -10.93
C PHE A 54 -4.92 8.21 -10.39
N GLY A 55 -4.69 7.15 -11.17
CA GLY A 55 -3.74 6.09 -10.85
C GLY A 55 -2.30 6.62 -10.72
N ILE A 56 -1.88 7.51 -11.62
CA ILE A 56 -0.56 8.17 -11.54
C ILE A 56 -0.49 9.04 -10.28
N LEU A 57 -1.52 9.84 -10.00
CA LEU A 57 -1.60 10.67 -8.79
C LEU A 57 -1.52 9.84 -7.51
N LEU A 58 -2.27 8.74 -7.43
CA LEU A 58 -2.23 7.80 -6.31
C LEU A 58 -0.84 7.17 -6.15
N ASN A 59 -0.19 6.80 -7.25
CA ASN A 59 1.14 6.20 -7.19
C ASN A 59 2.19 7.22 -6.72
N VAL A 60 2.12 8.46 -7.21
CA VAL A 60 2.96 9.58 -6.76
C VAL A 60 2.70 9.89 -5.30
N PHE A 61 1.44 9.91 -4.87
CA PHE A 61 1.06 10.10 -3.47
C PHE A 61 1.63 8.99 -2.58
N ASN A 62 1.48 7.73 -2.96
CA ASN A 62 2.02 6.58 -2.23
C ASN A 62 3.57 6.63 -2.14
N SER A 63 4.23 6.97 -3.25
CA SER A 63 5.67 7.20 -3.30
C SER A 63 6.13 8.38 -2.41
N ALA A 64 5.36 9.47 -2.40
CA ALA A 64 5.63 10.64 -1.57
C ALA A 64 5.47 10.34 -0.08
N VAL A 65 4.40 9.63 0.31
CA VAL A 65 4.18 9.14 1.69
C VAL A 65 5.36 8.28 2.11
N ARG A 66 5.75 7.30 1.29
CA ARG A 66 6.91 6.45 1.56
C ARG A 66 8.22 7.23 1.69
N ARG A 67 8.43 8.25 0.84
CA ARG A 67 9.64 9.10 0.87
C ARG A 67 9.67 10.03 2.07
N LYS A 68 8.52 10.59 2.49
CA LYS A 68 8.39 11.44 3.68
C LYS A 68 8.57 10.65 4.98
N MET A 69 8.14 9.38 4.98
CA MET A 69 8.23 8.51 6.15
C MET A 69 9.60 7.85 6.35
N VAL A 70 10.42 7.73 5.30
CA VAL A 70 11.72 7.03 5.34
C VAL A 70 12.89 7.96 5.04
N ASP A 71 13.72 8.22 6.04
CA ASP A 71 14.98 8.96 5.86
C ASP A 71 16.04 8.07 5.20
N GLN A 72 16.18 8.25 3.88
CA GLN A 72 17.12 7.49 3.06
C GLN A 72 18.59 7.78 3.42
N THR A 73 18.90 8.95 3.98
CA THR A 73 20.28 9.31 4.32
C THR A 73 20.74 8.59 5.58
N LYS A 74 19.90 8.56 6.61
CA LYS A 74 20.14 7.79 7.85
C LYS A 74 20.21 6.30 7.55
N LEU A 75 19.27 5.78 6.76
CA LEU A 75 19.25 4.36 6.40
C LEU A 75 20.53 3.93 5.67
N LYS A 76 21.03 4.73 4.72
CA LYS A 76 22.30 4.46 4.03
C LYS A 76 23.51 4.50 4.96
N ARG A 77 23.55 5.46 5.90
CA ARG A 77 24.62 5.57 6.90
C ARG A 77 24.64 4.35 7.83
N ILE A 78 23.50 4.03 8.43
CA ILE A 78 23.35 2.90 9.34
C ILE A 78 23.69 1.61 8.61
N MET A 79 23.21 1.41 7.38
CA MET A 79 23.53 0.22 6.58
C MET A 79 25.04 0.06 6.36
N LYS A 80 25.77 1.17 6.12
CA LYS A 80 27.23 1.14 5.93
C LYS A 80 27.94 0.73 7.23
N GLU A 81 27.54 1.33 8.35
CA GLU A 81 28.13 1.05 9.67
C GLU A 81 27.82 -0.38 10.15
N THR A 82 26.57 -0.82 10.04
CA THR A 82 26.17 -2.19 10.41
C THR A 82 26.86 -3.24 9.52
N LYS A 83 27.04 -2.98 8.21
CA LYS A 83 27.79 -3.89 7.33
C LYS A 83 29.27 -3.96 7.67
N ALA A 84 29.90 -2.82 7.99
CA ALA A 84 31.29 -2.80 8.43
C ALA A 84 31.48 -3.61 9.72
N TRP A 85 30.61 -3.39 10.72
CA TRP A 85 30.61 -4.14 11.97
C TRP A 85 30.34 -5.65 11.76
N GLN A 86 29.37 -6.02 10.91
CA GLN A 86 29.12 -7.43 10.57
C GLN A 86 30.32 -8.09 9.89
N LYS A 87 31.04 -7.37 9.02
CA LYS A 87 32.24 -7.86 8.34
C LYS A 87 33.38 -8.10 9.33
N GLU A 88 33.62 -7.16 10.25
CA GLU A 88 34.61 -7.29 11.31
C GLU A 88 34.27 -8.45 12.25
N ARG A 89 33.00 -8.59 12.65
CA ARG A 89 32.50 -9.71 13.45
C ARG A 89 32.72 -11.04 12.74
N MET A 90 32.38 -11.13 11.45
CA MET A 90 32.62 -12.36 10.68
C MET A 90 34.11 -12.68 10.53
N ALA A 91 34.97 -11.68 10.33
CA ALA A 91 36.41 -11.89 10.27
C ALA A 91 36.98 -12.37 11.61
N ALA A 92 36.57 -11.77 12.73
CA ALA A 92 36.96 -12.17 14.08
C ALA A 92 36.48 -13.60 14.43
N MET A 93 35.25 -13.96 14.03
CA MET A 93 34.73 -15.32 14.20
C MET A 93 35.48 -16.34 13.34
N ARG A 94 35.83 -16.01 12.08
CA ARG A 94 36.64 -16.90 11.22
C ARG A 94 38.07 -17.07 11.75
N ALA A 95 38.65 -16.02 12.32
CA ALA A 95 39.98 -16.05 12.92
C ALA A 95 40.01 -16.70 14.32
N LYS A 96 38.86 -17.12 14.88
CA LYS A 96 38.71 -17.66 16.24
C LYS A 96 39.29 -16.74 17.34
N ASP A 97 39.33 -15.44 17.09
CA ASP A 97 39.81 -14.45 18.04
C ASP A 97 38.70 -14.12 19.04
N THR A 98 38.79 -14.73 20.23
CA THR A 98 37.82 -14.59 21.31
C THR A 98 37.86 -13.20 21.95
N ALA A 99 39.02 -12.54 21.96
CA ALA A 99 39.18 -11.20 22.52
C ALA A 99 38.51 -10.14 21.63
N LYS A 100 38.78 -10.16 20.32
CA LYS A 100 38.09 -9.27 19.37
C LYS A 100 36.58 -9.54 19.28
N SER A 101 36.17 -10.80 19.38
CA SER A 101 34.74 -11.15 19.39
C SER A 101 34.01 -10.62 20.63
N ALA A 102 34.65 -10.63 21.80
CA ALA A 102 34.09 -10.07 23.04
C ALA A 102 33.97 -8.53 22.97
N GLU A 103 34.97 -7.85 22.40
CA GLU A 103 34.94 -6.40 22.20
C GLU A 103 33.85 -5.96 21.20
N LEU A 104 33.74 -6.66 20.07
CA LEU A 104 32.68 -6.44 19.08
C LEU A 104 31.29 -6.79 19.62
N GLY A 105 31.21 -7.76 20.55
CA GLY A 105 30.01 -8.10 21.30
C GLY A 105 29.49 -6.95 22.18
N LYS A 106 30.38 -6.17 22.81
CA LYS A 106 29.99 -4.96 23.57
C LYS A 106 29.35 -3.90 22.66
N LYS A 107 29.84 -3.76 21.42
CA LYS A 107 29.24 -2.91 20.38
C LYS A 107 27.91 -3.44 19.82
N SER A 108 27.56 -4.71 20.11
CA SER A 108 26.35 -5.34 19.59
C SER A 108 25.06 -4.68 20.07
N SER A 109 24.99 -4.14 21.29
CA SER A 109 23.75 -3.51 21.78
C SER A 109 23.44 -2.21 21.03
N TYR A 110 24.47 -1.42 20.74
CA TYR A 110 24.37 -0.21 19.94
C TYR A 110 24.00 -0.54 18.49
N MET A 111 24.64 -1.55 17.89
CA MET A 111 24.31 -2.02 16.54
C MET A 111 22.90 -2.62 16.44
N ASN A 112 22.43 -3.30 17.49
CA ASN A 112 21.07 -3.82 17.56
C ASN A 112 20.03 -2.69 17.63
N LYS A 113 20.27 -1.64 18.42
CA LYS A 113 19.41 -0.44 18.41
C LYS A 113 19.36 0.19 17.01
N MET A 114 20.50 0.34 16.36
CA MET A 114 20.58 0.88 15.01
C MET A 114 19.86 0.00 13.97
N SER A 115 19.95 -1.32 14.13
CA SER A 115 19.23 -2.29 13.30
C SER A 115 17.72 -2.25 13.53
N MET A 116 17.28 -2.04 14.77
CA MET A 116 15.87 -1.82 15.10
C MET A 116 15.34 -0.53 14.49
N GLU A 117 16.11 0.55 14.51
CA GLU A 117 15.73 1.80 13.83
C GLU A 117 15.58 1.59 12.31
N MET A 118 16.49 0.86 11.67
CA MET A 118 16.33 0.47 10.26
C MET A 118 15.08 -0.35 9.99
N MET A 119 14.78 -1.30 10.87
CA MET A 119 13.59 -2.14 10.76
C MET A 119 12.33 -1.26 10.87
N GLN A 120 12.26 -0.39 11.88
CA GLN A 120 11.13 0.52 12.07
C GLN A 120 10.95 1.50 10.91
N MET A 121 12.03 2.00 10.32
CA MET A 121 11.96 2.87 9.13
C MET A 121 11.25 2.18 7.97
N ASN A 122 11.43 0.88 7.76
CA ASN A 122 10.76 0.14 6.68
C ASN A 122 9.39 -0.45 7.10
N MET A 123 9.20 -0.76 8.38
CA MET A 123 7.93 -1.31 8.88
C MET A 123 6.83 -0.24 9.02
N ARG A 124 7.19 1.02 9.31
CA ARG A 124 6.20 2.11 9.43
C ARG A 124 5.37 2.30 8.16
N PRO A 125 5.96 2.39 6.95
CA PRO A 125 5.18 2.45 5.71
C PRO A 125 4.27 1.24 5.53
N MET A 126 4.79 0.03 5.80
CA MET A 126 4.03 -1.21 5.64
C MET A 126 2.81 -1.26 6.57
N MET A 127 2.95 -0.87 7.84
CA MET A 127 1.83 -0.82 8.78
C MET A 127 0.76 0.18 8.35
N ILE A 128 1.15 1.37 7.87
CA ILE A 128 0.17 2.36 7.38
C ILE A 128 -0.59 1.82 6.17
N THR A 129 0.03 1.02 5.31
CA THR A 129 -0.67 0.42 4.17
C THR A 129 -1.50 -0.83 4.54
N PHE A 130 -1.04 -1.62 5.51
CA PHE A 130 -1.65 -2.91 5.86
C PHE A 130 -2.79 -2.79 6.88
N VAL A 131 -2.67 -1.87 7.84
CA VAL A 131 -3.68 -1.67 8.90
C VAL A 131 -5.03 -1.24 8.33
N PRO A 132 -5.13 -0.27 7.40
CA PRO A 132 -6.43 0.08 6.81
C PRO A 132 -7.03 -1.09 6.04
N LEU A 133 -6.20 -1.85 5.32
CA LEU A 133 -6.64 -3.01 4.55
C LEU A 133 -7.27 -4.08 5.46
N ILE A 134 -6.60 -4.43 6.57
CA ILE A 134 -7.11 -5.44 7.49
C ILE A 134 -8.30 -4.95 8.30
N LEU A 135 -8.39 -3.64 8.59
CA LEU A 135 -9.56 -3.04 9.23
C LEU A 135 -10.79 -3.13 8.32
N ILE A 136 -10.65 -2.87 7.03
CA ILE A 136 -11.74 -3.08 6.06
C ILE A 136 -12.14 -4.55 6.03
N PHE A 137 -11.17 -5.46 6.00
CA PHE A 137 -11.43 -6.89 5.99
C PHE A 137 -12.21 -7.37 7.23
N TYR A 138 -11.86 -6.87 8.42
CA TYR A 138 -12.48 -7.30 9.67
C TYR A 138 -13.80 -6.57 10.00
N LEU A 139 -13.94 -5.29 9.66
CA LEU A 139 -15.10 -4.49 10.06
C LEU A 139 -16.14 -4.33 8.95
N VAL A 140 -15.69 -4.21 7.70
CA VAL A 140 -16.57 -3.84 6.57
C VAL A 140 -17.09 -5.09 5.87
N LEU A 141 -16.24 -6.10 5.62
CA LEU A 141 -16.69 -7.30 4.91
C LEU A 141 -17.79 -8.09 5.64
N PRO A 142 -17.75 -8.31 6.97
CA PRO A 142 -18.83 -9.02 7.65
C PRO A 142 -20.17 -8.26 7.61
N ALA A 143 -20.12 -6.93 7.56
CA ALA A 143 -21.32 -6.10 7.47
C ALA A 143 -21.95 -6.13 6.05
N LEU A 144 -21.13 -6.26 5.00
CA LEU A 144 -21.59 -6.29 3.61
C LEU A 144 -21.92 -7.71 3.12
N PHE A 145 -21.25 -8.73 3.63
CA PHE A 145 -21.39 -10.13 3.21
C PHE A 145 -21.72 -11.01 4.42
N THR A 146 -22.99 -11.03 4.81
CA THR A 146 -23.50 -11.89 5.89
C THR A 146 -23.72 -13.35 5.46
N TYR A 147 -23.58 -13.64 4.17
CA TYR A 147 -23.77 -14.96 3.56
C TYR A 147 -22.47 -15.49 2.96
N THR A 148 -22.38 -16.81 2.84
CA THR A 148 -21.23 -17.50 2.24
C THR A 148 -21.01 -17.03 0.80
N VAL A 149 -19.94 -16.28 0.58
CA VAL A 149 -19.58 -15.72 -0.74
C VAL A 149 -18.80 -16.69 -1.63
N ALA A 150 -18.12 -17.68 -1.06
CA ALA A 150 -17.42 -18.72 -1.84
C ALA A 150 -17.12 -19.96 -0.99
N ILE A 151 -17.19 -21.14 -1.60
CA ILE A 151 -16.73 -22.40 -1.04
C ILE A 151 -15.52 -22.87 -1.87
N SER A 152 -14.37 -23.02 -1.22
CA SER A 152 -13.17 -23.57 -1.89
C SER A 152 -13.38 -25.07 -2.16
N PRO A 153 -13.13 -25.56 -3.40
CA PRO A 153 -13.22 -26.98 -3.72
C PRO A 153 -12.06 -27.81 -3.14
N ILE A 154 -11.01 -27.16 -2.59
CA ILE A 154 -9.85 -27.81 -1.97
C ILE A 154 -9.74 -27.34 -0.52
N SER A 155 -9.58 -28.28 0.41
CA SER A 155 -9.36 -27.98 1.83
C SER A 155 -7.99 -27.33 2.03
N LEU A 156 -8.00 -26.07 2.48
CA LEU A 156 -6.78 -25.34 2.82
C LEU A 156 -6.33 -25.73 4.24
N ASN A 157 -5.68 -26.89 4.38
CA ASN A 157 -5.11 -27.39 5.63
C ASN A 157 -3.82 -26.64 6.07
N VAL A 158 -3.75 -25.34 5.78
CA VAL A 158 -2.55 -24.51 5.99
C VAL A 158 -2.80 -23.41 7.03
N ILE A 159 -4.04 -23.27 7.52
CA ILE A 159 -4.43 -22.35 8.58
C ILE A 159 -4.88 -23.19 9.79
N PRO A 160 -4.20 -23.12 10.94
CA PRO A 160 -4.64 -23.83 12.14
C PRO A 160 -5.89 -23.14 12.68
N GLY A 161 -7.02 -23.84 12.61
CA GLY A 161 -8.31 -23.43 13.17
C GLY A 161 -9.44 -23.64 12.18
N ASP A 162 -10.54 -24.21 12.65
CA ASP A 162 -11.82 -24.44 11.94
C ASP A 162 -12.55 -23.12 11.59
N MET A 163 -11.82 -22.06 11.26
CA MET A 163 -12.34 -20.70 10.98
C MET A 163 -13.12 -20.60 9.65
N PHE A 164 -13.20 -21.69 8.89
CA PHE A 164 -13.95 -21.79 7.64
C PHE A 164 -14.87 -23.01 7.56
N GLN A 165 -15.16 -23.67 8.69
CA GLN A 165 -16.31 -24.56 8.74
C GLN A 165 -17.56 -23.67 8.89
N LEU A 166 -18.17 -23.37 7.74
CA LEU A 166 -19.55 -22.90 7.65
C LEU A 166 -20.48 -24.11 7.69
#